data_AF-A0A529Q0B7-F1
#
_entry.id   AF-A0A529Q0B7-F1
#
_cell.length_a   1.000
_cell.length_b   1.000
_cell.length_c   1.000
_cell.angle_alpha   90.00
_cell.angle_beta   90.00
_cell.angle_gamma   90.00
#
_symmetry.space_group_name_H-M   'P 1'
#
loop_
_entity.id
_entity.type
_entity.pdbx_description
1 polymer ?
#
loop_
_entity_poly.entity_id
_entity_poly.type
_entity_poly.pdbx_seq_one_letter_code
_entity_poly.pdbx_strand_id
1 'polypeptide(L)'
;MTKPTCATRQTWLILAMTAAIGLGGCKILPTPFAQGSDSADSSAFNPDKQVEEIWASKVIPYLQQKAGPFAEVHALAKTDQAAAGAKYGNPKKQANSPWTFAVRIEGKI
;
A
#
# COMPACT_ATOMS: atom_id res chain seq x y z
N MET A 1 -41.39 -32.04 -34.79
CA MET A 1 -40.94 -32.18 -33.38
C MET A 1 -39.52 -31.64 -33.27
N THR A 2 -39.37 -30.38 -32.91
CA THR A 2 -38.10 -29.66 -32.76
C THR A 2 -37.56 -29.85 -31.34
N LYS A 3 -36.36 -30.41 -31.19
CA LYS A 3 -35.61 -30.42 -29.92
C LYS A 3 -34.38 -29.52 -30.07
N PRO A 4 -34.29 -28.39 -29.34
CA PRO A 4 -33.05 -27.66 -29.17
C PRO A 4 -32.59 -27.76 -27.70
N THR A 5 -32.02 -28.90 -27.30
CA THR A 5 -31.48 -29.08 -25.93
C THR A 5 -29.96 -29.11 -25.86
N CYS A 6 -29.25 -29.02 -27.00
CA CYS A 6 -27.79 -29.15 -27.02
C CYS A 6 -27.05 -27.83 -26.73
N ALA A 7 -27.57 -26.69 -27.23
CA ALA A 7 -26.87 -25.41 -27.16
C ALA A 7 -26.75 -24.85 -25.73
N THR A 8 -27.77 -25.04 -24.89
CA THR A 8 -27.81 -24.48 -23.54
C THR A 8 -26.77 -25.14 -22.61
N ARG A 9 -26.53 -26.44 -22.74
CA ARG A 9 -25.58 -27.18 -21.89
C ARG A 9 -24.12 -26.78 -22.16
N GLN A 10 -23.81 -26.44 -23.41
CA GLN A 10 -22.48 -25.97 -23.83
C GLN A 10 -22.15 -24.60 -23.22
N THR A 11 -23.13 -23.68 -23.16
CA THR A 11 -22.94 -22.33 -22.64
C THR A 11 -22.65 -22.31 -21.14
N TRP A 12 -23.30 -23.19 -20.37
CA TRP A 12 -23.04 -23.34 -18.94
C TRP A 12 -21.64 -23.88 -18.63
N LEU A 13 -21.14 -24.81 -19.45
CA LEU A 13 -19.79 -25.36 -19.31
C LEU A 13 -18.71 -24.32 -19.59
N ILE A 14 -18.90 -23.49 -20.62
CA ILE A 14 -17.95 -22.42 -20.96
C ILE A 14 -17.93 -21.37 -19.84
N LEU A 15 -19.10 -20.95 -19.34
CA LEU A 15 -19.19 -19.97 -18.26
C LEU A 15 -18.54 -20.47 -16.96
N ALA A 16 -18.75 -21.75 -16.62
CA ALA A 16 -18.11 -22.37 -15.46
C ALA A 16 -16.58 -22.42 -15.60
N MET A 17 -16.07 -22.71 -16.80
CA MET A 17 -14.63 -22.80 -17.06
C MET A 17 -13.95 -21.41 -17.04
N THR A 18 -14.61 -20.38 -17.57
CA THR A 18 -14.09 -19.00 -17.49
C THR A 18 -14.09 -18.47 -16.05
N ALA A 19 -15.12 -18.81 -15.26
CA ALA A 19 -15.19 -18.45 -13.84
C ALA A 19 -14.09 -19.13 -13.00
N ALA A 20 -13.77 -20.40 -13.30
CA ALA A 20 -12.72 -21.14 -12.61
C ALA A 20 -11.31 -20.54 -12.83
N ILE A 21 -11.03 -20.03 -14.04
CA ILE A 21 -9.73 -19.40 -14.36
C ILE A 21 -9.60 -18.02 -13.70
N GLY A 22 -10.71 -17.27 -13.53
CA GLY A 22 -10.71 -15.95 -12.89
C GLY A 22 -10.37 -15.98 -11.39
N LEU A 23 -10.62 -17.09 -10.70
CA LEU A 23 -10.38 -17.22 -9.25
C LEU A 23 -8.89 -17.41 -8.88
N GLY A 24 -8.03 -17.78 -9.84
CA GLY A 24 -6.58 -17.91 -9.63
C GLY A 24 -5.81 -16.57 -9.67
N GLY A 25 -6.48 -15.45 -9.94
CA GLY A 25 -5.87 -14.15 -10.22
C GLY A 25 -5.41 -13.35 -8.99
N CYS A 26 -5.79 -13.74 -7.77
CA CYS A 26 -5.26 -13.10 -6.56
C CYS A 26 -3.90 -13.74 -6.21
N LYS A 27 -2.84 -13.33 -6.90
CA LYS A 27 -1.46 -13.67 -6.54
C LYS A 27 -1.18 -13.17 -5.12
N ILE A 28 -1.30 -14.05 -4.13
CA ILE A 28 -0.76 -13.81 -2.79
C ILE A 28 0.75 -13.76 -2.96
N LEU A 29 1.32 -12.55 -2.95
CA LEU A 29 2.76 -12.37 -2.93
C LEU A 29 3.27 -12.88 -1.57
N PRO A 30 4.21 -13.85 -1.54
CA PRO A 30 4.84 -14.24 -0.30
C PRO A 30 5.46 -12.99 0.32
N THR A 31 4.98 -12.58 1.50
CA THR A 31 5.73 -11.63 2.30
C THR A 31 6.95 -12.39 2.80
N PRO A 32 8.20 -11.93 2.54
CA PRO A 32 9.41 -12.64 2.97
C PRO A 32 9.48 -12.83 4.50
N PHE A 33 8.59 -12.18 5.25
CA PHE A 33 8.44 -12.32 6.69
C PHE A 33 7.79 -13.66 7.12
N ALA A 34 6.97 -14.29 6.26
CA ALA A 34 6.23 -15.49 6.64
C ALA A 34 7.03 -16.80 6.47
N GLN A 35 8.15 -16.79 5.75
CA GLN A 35 8.93 -18.01 5.47
C GLN A 35 10.04 -18.30 6.50
N GLY A 36 10.03 -17.60 7.65
CA GLY A 36 11.10 -17.68 8.64
C GLY A 36 10.65 -17.64 10.10
N SER A 37 9.47 -18.17 10.44
CA SER A 37 8.99 -18.12 11.83
C SER A 37 8.32 -19.41 12.30
N ASP A 38 9.06 -20.53 12.29
CA ASP A 38 8.76 -21.66 13.18
C ASP A 38 9.35 -21.45 14.59
N SER A 39 9.68 -20.19 14.95
CA SER A 39 10.11 -19.79 16.29
C SER A 39 9.75 -18.32 16.53
N ALA A 40 8.47 -17.97 16.40
CA ALA A 40 7.98 -16.66 16.82
C ALA A 40 7.85 -16.62 18.34
N ASP A 41 8.95 -16.29 19.00
CA ASP A 41 8.91 -15.82 20.38
C ASP A 41 8.19 -14.46 20.36
N SER A 42 6.87 -14.45 20.60
CA SER A 42 6.03 -13.25 20.56
C SER A 42 6.44 -12.18 21.59
N SER A 43 7.38 -12.53 22.47
CA SER A 43 8.05 -11.67 23.45
C SER A 43 9.03 -10.66 22.83
N ALA A 44 9.61 -10.95 21.65
CA ALA A 44 10.67 -10.12 21.08
C ALA A 44 10.16 -8.83 20.39
N PHE A 45 8.91 -8.82 19.91
CA PHE A 45 8.32 -7.65 19.25
C PHE A 45 7.50 -6.83 20.25
N ASN A 46 8.10 -5.76 20.78
CA ASN A 46 7.39 -4.73 21.52
C ASN A 46 7.30 -3.46 20.65
N PRO A 47 6.11 -3.13 20.08
CA PRO A 47 5.97 -1.98 19.18
C PRO A 47 6.12 -0.64 19.91
N ASP A 48 5.60 -0.53 21.14
CA ASP A 48 5.64 0.70 21.93
C ASP A 48 7.09 1.09 22.23
N LYS A 49 7.87 0.12 22.71
CA LYS A 49 9.29 0.32 23.01
C LYS A 49 10.10 0.70 21.76
N GLN A 50 9.87 0.04 20.63
CA GLN A 50 10.56 0.36 19.38
C GLN A 50 10.26 1.76 18.87
N VAL A 51 9.00 2.21 18.98
CA VAL A 51 8.61 3.57 18.61
C VAL A 51 9.27 4.57 19.56
N GLU A 52 9.19 4.34 20.87
CA GLU A 52 9.76 5.22 21.89
C GLU A 52 11.27 5.43 21.68
N GLU A 53 12.02 4.35 21.44
CA GLU A 53 13.48 4.38 21.20
C GLU A 53 13.88 5.27 20.00
N ILE A 54 13.04 5.35 18.95
CA ILE A 54 13.37 6.10 17.72
C ILE A 54 12.66 7.45 17.61
N TRP A 55 11.62 7.71 18.40
CA TRP A 55 10.73 8.85 18.15
C TRP A 55 11.46 10.19 18.24
N ALA A 56 12.02 10.47 19.42
CA ALA A 56 12.71 11.73 19.67
C ALA A 56 14.04 11.83 18.91
N SER A 57 14.77 10.71 18.81
CA SER A 57 16.14 10.68 18.29
C SER A 57 16.21 10.63 16.76
N LYS A 58 15.20 10.08 16.08
CA LYS A 58 15.22 9.85 14.63
C LYS A 58 13.99 10.39 13.91
N VAL A 59 12.78 10.10 14.40
CA VAL A 59 11.53 10.46 13.69
C VAL A 59 11.34 11.97 13.66
N ILE A 60 11.43 12.65 14.81
CA ILE A 60 11.25 14.10 14.90
C ILE A 60 12.28 14.83 14.01
N PRO A 61 13.61 14.58 14.13
CA PRO A 61 14.61 15.22 13.27
C PRO A 61 14.39 14.95 11.78
N TYR A 62 14.01 13.72 11.41
CA TYR A 62 13.73 13.36 10.02
C TYR A 62 12.54 14.16 9.47
N LEU A 63 11.43 14.21 10.20
CA LEU A 63 10.25 14.97 9.79
C LEU A 63 10.55 16.47 9.72
N GLN A 64 11.33 17.00 10.66
CA GLN A 64 11.78 18.38 10.60
C GLN A 64 12.64 18.64 9.36
N GLN A 65 13.57 17.75 9.02
CA GLN A 65 14.40 17.97 7.83
C GLN A 65 13.62 17.85 6.52
N LYS A 66 12.66 16.92 6.45
CA LYS A 66 11.95 16.56 5.20
C LYS A 66 10.69 17.36 4.95
N ALA A 67 10.00 17.81 5.99
CA ALA A 67 8.70 18.44 5.83
C ALA A 67 8.83 19.86 5.25
N GLY A 68 8.08 20.09 4.16
CA GLY A 68 7.97 21.40 3.51
C GLY A 68 6.79 22.23 4.03
N PRO A 69 6.74 23.55 3.75
CA PRO A 69 5.57 24.37 4.05
C PRO A 69 4.33 23.85 3.33
N PHE A 70 3.20 23.71 4.03
CA PHE A 70 1.99 23.11 3.47
C PHE A 70 1.54 23.76 2.15
N ALA A 71 1.58 25.10 2.06
CA ALA A 71 1.17 25.81 0.85
C ALA A 71 1.97 25.39 -0.39
N GLU A 72 3.28 25.22 -0.25
CA GLU A 72 4.17 24.80 -1.33
C GLU A 72 3.94 23.35 -1.72
N VAL A 73 3.87 22.46 -0.71
CA VAL A 73 3.66 21.02 -0.95
C VAL A 73 2.30 20.79 -1.61
N HIS A 74 1.25 21.48 -1.15
CA HIS A 74 -0.09 21.36 -1.70
C HIS A 74 -0.17 21.91 -3.13
N ALA A 75 0.42 23.08 -3.40
CA ALA A 75 0.44 23.66 -4.75
C ALA A 75 1.15 22.72 -5.74
N LEU A 76 2.33 22.19 -5.37
CA LEU A 76 3.08 21.27 -6.22
C LEU A 76 2.36 19.93 -6.38
N ALA A 77 1.79 19.37 -5.31
CA ALA A 77 1.05 18.11 -5.40
C ALA A 77 -0.20 18.23 -6.28
N LYS A 78 -0.82 19.41 -6.35
CA LYS A 78 -1.98 19.66 -7.24
C LYS A 78 -1.60 19.69 -8.72
N THR A 79 -0.40 20.17 -9.05
CA THR A 79 0.06 20.29 -10.44
C THR A 79 0.84 19.06 -10.91
N ASP A 80 1.69 18.50 -10.05
CA ASP A 80 2.53 17.33 -10.30
C ASP A 80 2.79 16.54 -9.00
N GLN A 81 1.97 15.50 -8.80
CA GLN A 81 2.10 14.62 -7.65
C GLN A 81 3.43 13.84 -7.62
N ALA A 82 4.01 13.52 -8.79
CA ALA A 82 5.25 12.75 -8.86
C ALA A 82 6.44 13.63 -8.43
N ALA A 83 6.50 14.88 -8.89
CA ALA A 83 7.51 15.84 -8.46
C ALA A 83 7.36 16.18 -6.96
N ALA A 84 6.12 16.40 -6.48
CA ALA A 84 5.87 16.58 -5.05
C ALA A 84 6.32 15.36 -4.23
N GLY A 85 6.08 14.15 -4.76
CA GLY A 85 6.44 12.90 -4.12
C GLY A 85 7.94 12.68 -4.04
N ALA A 86 8.67 13.01 -5.10
CA ALA A 86 10.12 12.95 -5.13
C ALA A 86 10.76 13.93 -4.12
N LYS A 87 10.14 15.10 -3.92
CA LYS A 87 10.68 16.18 -3.06
C LYS A 87 10.27 16.04 -1.58
N TYR A 88 8.99 15.82 -1.31
CA TYR A 88 8.39 15.85 0.03
C TYR A 88 7.76 14.52 0.45
N GLY A 89 7.76 13.52 -0.44
CA GLY A 89 7.11 12.23 -0.21
C GLY A 89 8.02 11.19 0.44
N ASN A 90 7.42 10.08 0.89
CA ASN A 90 8.15 8.91 1.35
C ASN A 90 8.87 8.22 0.16
N PRO A 91 10.22 8.15 0.14
CA PRO A 91 10.96 7.54 -0.96
C PRO A 91 10.76 6.02 -1.05
N LYS A 92 10.27 5.37 0.02
CA LYS A 92 9.96 3.92 0.05
C LYS A 92 8.52 3.61 -0.35
N LYS A 93 7.85 4.50 -1.07
CA LYS A 93 6.51 4.29 -1.63
C LYS A 93 6.49 3.03 -2.50
N GLN A 94 5.48 2.17 -2.33
CA GLN A 94 5.25 1.05 -3.24
C GLN A 94 4.69 1.56 -4.57
N ALA A 95 4.98 0.86 -5.68
CA ALA A 95 4.65 1.31 -7.04
C ALA A 95 3.20 1.83 -7.18
N ASN A 96 2.23 1.12 -6.58
CA ASN A 96 0.80 1.43 -6.69
C ASN A 96 0.19 2.11 -5.45
N SER A 97 0.99 2.46 -4.45
CA SER A 97 0.48 3.24 -3.30
C SER A 97 0.26 4.70 -3.69
N PRO A 98 -0.64 5.45 -3.01
CA PRO A 98 -0.67 6.90 -3.09
C PRO A 98 0.61 7.51 -2.47
N TRP A 99 0.84 8.79 -2.73
CA TRP A 99 1.91 9.54 -2.07
C TRP A 99 1.53 9.91 -0.63
N THR A 100 2.50 9.81 0.28
CA THR A 100 2.41 10.35 1.64
C THR A 100 3.42 11.48 1.75
N PHE A 101 2.95 12.69 2.06
CA PHE A 101 3.78 13.90 2.13
C PHE A 101 4.00 14.34 3.57
N ALA A 102 5.22 14.76 3.89
CA ALA A 102 5.52 15.42 5.15
C ALA A 102 5.37 16.95 4.99
N VAL A 103 4.55 17.58 5.83
CA VAL A 103 4.28 19.03 5.77
C VAL A 103 4.42 19.69 7.14
N ARG A 104 4.75 20.98 7.13
CA ARG A 104 4.74 21.87 8.29
C ARG A 104 3.69 22.95 8.12
N ILE A 105 2.97 23.21 9.21
CA ILE A 105 1.96 24.25 9.32
C ILE A 105 2.21 24.97 10.64
N GLU A 106 2.21 26.29 10.59
CA GLU A 106 2.17 27.15 11.77
C GLU A 106 0.83 27.89 11.73
N GLY A 107 0.17 27.96 12.88
CA GLY A 107 -1.16 28.55 12.97
C GLY A 107 -1.54 28.84 14.42
N LYS A 108 -2.56 29.67 14.57
CA LYS A 108 -3.21 29.91 15.87
C LYS A 108 -4.45 29.01 15.95
N ILE A 109 -4.64 28.36 17.09
CA ILE A 109 -5.81 27.54 17.41
C ILE A 109 -6.97 28.48 17.81
#